data_AF-A0A0L0UYI9-F1
#
_entry.id   AF-A0A0L0UYI9-F1
#
_cell.length_a   1.000
_cell.length_b   1.000
_cell.length_c   1.000
_cell.angle_alpha   90.00
_cell.angle_beta   90.00
_cell.angle_gamma   90.00
#
_symmetry.space_group_name_H-M   'P 1'
#
loop_
_entity.id
_entity.type
_entity.pdbx_description
1 polymer ?
#
loop_
_entity_poly.entity_id
_entity_poly.type
_entity_poly.pdbx_seq_one_letter_code
_entity_poly.pdbx_strand_id
1 'polypeptide(L)'
;MSINPWELGKRSQKIKSVINGLRGLSHKHDLPPDDFMPDEMDPNVTVEDMRDYKMAMLMKLRCHFLPSMKKEITSLSESLHLTDSEQGLPNPDVELILAILSKLDRTLESTKSSIVILAHTSPLPDGKQDHHLGPLKSFRCSQIRIKIQTLIEVTIISLLEFCDRLLGFCLLAIASVDPTPALKEASDSEKEIRILISKGRDLIDQTIAWSRKSDWAIIQEDWLSATGTLNRVLEDLTRLANLARQTIGSTDQRDLVEHTDVQNGVKATQERMVILAGLIIPLVKLVRIFVRKLLAMIPKKPIFHMDTTINSEALEIFRGEFQSIAMVLANSSRRLHCIQRNGQIMTIGDRNEIRGGVEYLKEMMRSTAIISTSHLIPLLHRGEYARSESDPKVWFLVLEKSWDTVFVGLSDLISSYDVGPELQLERED
;
A
#
# COMPACT_ATOMS: atom_id res chain seq x y z
N MET A 1 9.71 0.76 49.49
CA MET A 1 10.46 2.02 49.68
C MET A 1 9.59 3.16 49.18
N SER A 2 9.20 4.10 50.05
CA SER A 2 8.40 5.27 49.65
C SER A 2 9.31 6.26 48.92
N ILE A 3 8.99 6.58 47.67
CA ILE A 3 9.76 7.55 46.86
C ILE A 3 9.54 8.95 47.45
N ASN A 4 10.62 9.72 47.60
CA ASN A 4 10.56 11.06 48.19
C ASN A 4 9.67 12.00 47.34
N PRO A 5 8.68 12.72 47.94
CA PRO A 5 7.82 13.67 47.21
C PRO A 5 8.59 14.73 46.40
N TRP A 6 9.76 15.15 46.90
CA TRP A 6 10.64 16.09 46.19
C TRP A 6 11.20 15.50 44.89
N GLU A 7 11.57 14.22 44.89
CA GLU A 7 12.08 13.51 43.72
C GLU A 7 10.99 13.31 42.66
N LEU A 8 9.75 13.02 43.10
CA LEU A 8 8.58 12.91 42.22
C LEU A 8 8.22 14.26 41.57
N GLY A 9 8.35 15.36 42.30
CA GLY A 9 8.17 16.71 41.76
C GLY A 9 9.18 17.05 40.66
N LYS A 10 10.47 16.82 40.92
CA LYS A 10 11.56 17.03 39.94
C LYS A 10 11.37 16.15 38.71
N ARG A 11 10.96 14.90 38.90
CA ARG A 11 10.65 13.94 37.82
C ARG A 11 9.47 14.39 36.96
N SER A 12 8.41 14.90 37.58
CA SER A 12 7.23 15.41 36.87
C SER A 12 7.58 16.61 35.99
N GLN A 13 8.39 17.54 36.49
CA GLN A 13 8.83 18.70 35.71
C GLN A 13 9.69 18.29 34.51
N LYS A 14 10.60 17.33 34.73
CA LYS A 14 11.41 16.69 33.68
C LYS A 14 10.55 16.10 32.55
N ILE A 15 9.55 15.29 32.89
CA ILE A 15 8.65 14.68 31.92
C ILE A 15 7.86 15.74 31.14
N LYS A 16 7.34 16.78 31.82
CA LYS A 16 6.63 17.90 31.16
C LYS A 16 7.50 18.63 30.13
N SER A 17 8.79 18.79 30.39
CA SER A 17 9.72 19.42 29.44
C SER A 17 9.85 18.61 28.14
N VAL A 18 9.93 17.27 28.25
CA VAL A 18 10.01 16.38 27.09
C VAL A 18 8.70 16.42 26.29
N ILE A 19 7.56 16.36 26.97
CA ILE A 19 6.23 16.49 26.36
C ILE A 19 6.11 17.76 25.51
N ASN A 20 6.57 18.91 26.04
CA ASN A 20 6.54 20.17 25.30
C ASN A 20 7.43 20.10 24.03
N GLY A 21 8.59 19.46 24.10
CA GLY A 21 9.45 19.23 22.95
C GLY A 21 8.80 18.33 21.89
N LEU A 22 8.15 17.24 22.31
CA LEU A 22 7.43 16.32 21.42
C LEU A 22 6.28 17.03 20.69
N ARG A 23 5.45 17.77 21.42
CA ARG A 23 4.33 18.54 20.85
C ARG A 23 4.81 19.66 19.93
N GLY A 24 5.88 20.37 20.29
CA GLY A 24 6.46 21.38 19.41
C GLY A 24 6.88 20.80 18.06
N LEU A 25 7.44 19.58 18.08
CA LEU A 25 7.88 18.91 16.86
C LEU A 25 6.73 18.36 16.02
N SER A 26 5.69 17.77 16.64
CA SER A 26 4.57 17.16 15.91
C SER A 26 3.80 18.16 15.06
N HIS A 27 3.67 19.41 15.50
CA HIS A 27 2.91 20.46 14.79
C HIS A 27 3.75 21.26 13.79
N LYS A 28 5.09 21.14 13.84
CA LYS A 28 5.98 21.90 12.96
C LYS A 28 6.07 21.29 11.57
N HIS A 29 5.80 19.99 11.46
CA HIS A 29 6.18 19.20 10.29
C HIS A 29 5.07 18.93 9.27
N ASP A 30 4.19 19.90 9.01
CA ASP A 30 3.32 19.85 7.83
C ASP A 30 4.11 20.04 6.53
N LEU A 31 3.77 19.28 5.49
CA LEU A 31 4.37 19.42 4.16
C LEU A 31 3.50 20.31 3.27
N PRO A 32 4.12 21.11 2.37
CA PRO A 32 3.35 21.90 1.43
C PRO A 32 2.58 20.97 0.46
N PRO A 33 1.36 21.35 0.06
CA PRO A 33 0.52 20.58 -0.86
C PRO A 33 1.19 20.41 -2.23
N ASP A 34 0.69 19.46 -3.03
CA ASP A 34 1.25 19.11 -4.35
C ASP A 34 1.29 20.29 -5.34
N ASP A 35 0.44 21.30 -5.13
CA ASP A 35 0.38 22.52 -5.96
C ASP A 35 1.42 23.60 -5.55
N PHE A 36 2.33 23.28 -4.62
CA PHE A 36 3.35 24.22 -4.15
C PHE A 36 4.42 24.45 -5.23
N MET A 37 4.39 25.64 -5.81
CA MET A 37 5.45 26.15 -6.67
C MET A 37 6.45 26.91 -5.80
N PRO A 38 7.68 26.41 -5.58
CA PRO A 38 8.73 27.20 -4.97
C PRO A 38 9.08 28.40 -5.85
N ASP A 39 9.62 29.46 -5.26
CA ASP A 39 10.08 30.66 -5.98
C ASP A 39 10.96 30.28 -7.18
N GLU A 40 10.79 31.00 -8.30
CA GLU A 40 11.65 30.87 -9.47
C GLU A 40 13.12 31.05 -9.05
N MET A 41 13.93 30.05 -9.37
CA MET A 41 15.38 30.11 -9.15
C MET A 41 16.00 31.27 -9.92
N ASP A 42 17.20 31.68 -9.45
CA ASP A 42 18.08 32.59 -10.17
C ASP A 42 18.21 32.13 -11.64
N PRO A 43 17.83 32.96 -12.61
CA PRO A 43 17.84 32.62 -14.04
C PRO A 43 19.25 32.30 -14.58
N ASN A 44 20.31 32.51 -13.79
CA ASN A 44 21.68 32.20 -14.17
C ASN A 44 22.13 30.76 -13.87
N VAL A 45 21.33 29.93 -13.20
CA VAL A 45 21.68 28.52 -12.93
C VAL A 45 21.51 27.68 -14.19
N THR A 46 22.58 26.98 -14.63
CA THR A 46 22.50 26.11 -15.80
C THR A 46 21.72 24.82 -15.51
N VAL A 47 21.16 24.19 -16.55
CA VAL A 47 20.43 22.91 -16.43
C VAL A 47 21.32 21.80 -15.87
N GLU A 48 22.61 21.77 -16.22
CA GLU A 48 23.55 20.76 -15.71
C GLU A 48 23.88 21.01 -14.23
N ASP A 49 24.09 22.27 -13.83
CA ASP A 49 24.31 22.62 -12.41
C ASP A 49 23.09 22.21 -11.55
N MET A 50 21.87 22.41 -12.06
CA MET A 50 20.67 21.97 -11.34
C MET A 50 20.56 20.44 -11.27
N ARG A 51 20.93 19.74 -12.33
CA ARG A 51 20.95 18.27 -12.34
C ARG A 51 21.90 17.73 -11.28
N ASP A 52 23.12 18.26 -11.23
CA ASP A 52 24.12 17.86 -10.23
C ASP A 52 23.68 18.21 -8.82
N TYR A 53 23.06 19.38 -8.62
CA TYR A 53 22.48 19.78 -7.35
C TYR A 53 21.37 18.82 -6.87
N LYS A 54 20.40 18.48 -7.74
CA LYS A 54 19.35 17.50 -7.43
C LYS A 54 19.95 16.12 -7.13
N MET A 55 20.95 15.69 -7.89
CA MET A 55 21.64 14.42 -7.63
C MET A 55 22.34 14.41 -6.27
N ALA A 56 23.00 15.51 -5.90
CA ALA A 56 23.62 15.66 -4.59
C ALA A 56 22.58 15.61 -3.46
N MET A 57 21.41 16.25 -3.61
CA MET A 57 20.32 16.15 -2.64
C MET A 57 19.79 14.72 -2.49
N LEU A 58 19.58 14.02 -3.61
CA LEU A 58 19.17 12.62 -3.59
C LEU A 58 20.19 11.73 -2.86
N MET A 59 21.49 12.00 -3.04
CA MET A 59 22.55 11.27 -2.33
C MET A 59 22.57 11.59 -0.84
N LYS A 60 22.42 12.86 -0.44
CA LYS A 60 22.30 13.24 0.97
C LYS A 60 21.11 12.56 1.63
N LEU A 61 19.97 12.52 0.95
CA LEU A 61 18.77 11.85 1.41
C LEU A 61 19.00 10.35 1.65
N ARG A 62 19.61 9.65 0.68
CA ARG A 62 19.90 8.22 0.77
C ARG A 62 20.94 7.84 1.80
N CYS A 63 22.03 8.60 1.87
CA CYS A 63 23.24 8.21 2.59
C CYS A 63 23.38 8.91 3.94
N HIS A 64 22.64 9.98 4.18
CA HIS A 64 22.74 10.78 5.39
C HIS A 64 21.40 10.98 6.08
N PHE A 65 20.42 11.64 5.46
CA PHE A 65 19.19 12.03 6.16
C PHE A 65 18.32 10.84 6.56
N LEU A 66 18.02 9.91 5.64
CA LEU A 66 17.23 8.72 5.96
C LEU A 66 17.93 7.82 7.01
N PRO A 67 19.23 7.48 6.88
CA PRO A 67 19.94 6.74 7.93
C PRO A 67 20.02 7.46 9.27
N SER A 68 20.21 8.78 9.28
CA SER A 68 20.18 9.57 10.52
C SER A 68 18.81 9.44 11.19
N MET A 69 17.70 9.67 10.47
CA MET A 69 16.36 9.53 11.07
C MET A 69 16.15 8.15 11.69
N LYS A 70 16.61 7.08 11.00
CA LYS A 70 16.56 5.72 11.53
C LYS A 70 17.33 5.57 12.85
N LYS A 71 18.50 6.19 12.95
CA LYS A 71 19.29 6.24 14.18
C LYS A 71 18.56 7.04 15.26
N GLU A 72 18.04 8.22 14.94
CA GLU A 72 17.35 9.08 15.91
C GLU A 72 16.10 8.41 16.50
N ILE A 73 15.25 7.75 15.69
CA ILE A 73 14.07 7.03 16.21
C ILE A 73 14.46 5.81 17.06
N THR A 74 15.58 5.16 16.74
CA THR A 74 16.10 4.03 17.52
C THR A 74 16.63 4.51 18.88
N SER A 75 17.45 5.58 18.89
CA SER A 75 17.94 6.20 20.12
C SER A 75 16.83 6.74 21.01
N LEU A 76 15.74 7.25 20.41
CA LEU A 76 14.57 7.70 21.16
C LEU A 76 13.92 6.53 21.91
N SER A 77 13.77 5.38 21.26
CA SER A 77 13.28 4.15 21.88
C SER A 77 14.10 3.71 23.09
N GLU A 78 15.43 3.74 22.94
CA GLU A 78 16.37 3.33 23.98
C GLU A 78 16.31 4.28 25.18
N SER A 79 16.27 5.60 24.90
CA SER A 79 16.21 6.65 25.92
C SER A 79 14.89 6.70 26.69
N LEU A 80 13.79 6.25 26.08
CA LEU A 80 12.50 6.11 26.75
C LEU A 80 12.43 4.87 27.65
N HIS A 81 13.49 4.06 27.70
CA HIS A 81 13.61 2.84 28.51
C HIS A 81 12.45 1.86 28.27
N LEU A 82 12.06 1.67 27.01
CA LEU A 82 10.99 0.74 26.64
C LEU A 82 11.39 -0.74 26.86
N THR A 83 12.50 -1.05 27.51
CA THR A 83 13.01 -2.42 27.68
C THR A 83 12.76 -2.88 29.12
N ASP A 84 11.81 -3.80 29.28
CA ASP A 84 11.55 -4.66 30.45
C ASP A 84 11.75 -4.02 31.84
N SER A 85 11.00 -2.95 32.14
CA SER A 85 10.84 -2.50 33.52
C SER A 85 9.72 -3.28 34.19
N GLU A 86 10.04 -4.40 34.81
CA GLU A 86 9.08 -5.22 35.58
C GLU A 86 8.45 -4.48 36.79
N GLN A 87 8.80 -3.22 37.11
CA GLN A 87 8.23 -2.55 38.29
C GLN A 87 8.38 -1.03 38.43
N GLY A 88 8.79 -0.28 37.41
CA GLY A 88 9.04 1.16 37.56
C GLY A 88 8.38 2.03 36.50
N LEU A 89 7.77 3.15 36.93
CA LEU A 89 7.57 4.33 36.08
C LEU A 89 8.86 4.60 35.29
N PRO A 90 8.82 5.03 34.02
CA PRO A 90 10.01 5.37 33.25
C PRO A 90 10.65 6.64 33.82
N ASN A 91 11.96 6.60 34.04
CA ASN A 91 12.75 7.76 34.48
C ASN A 91 13.56 8.29 33.28
N PRO A 92 12.93 9.06 32.38
CA PRO A 92 13.58 9.48 31.14
C PRO A 92 14.80 10.36 31.41
N ASP A 93 15.88 10.09 30.70
CA ASP A 93 16.99 11.04 30.56
C ASP A 93 16.53 12.20 29.67
N VAL A 94 16.08 13.28 30.31
CA VAL A 94 15.52 14.45 29.63
C VAL A 94 16.53 15.13 28.72
N GLU A 95 17.79 15.25 29.14
CA GLU A 95 18.80 15.94 28.35
C GLU A 95 19.10 15.14 27.08
N LEU A 96 19.23 13.81 27.23
CA LEU A 96 19.41 12.90 26.10
C LEU A 96 18.22 12.92 25.15
N ILE A 97 16.99 12.83 25.66
CA ILE A 97 15.78 12.83 24.81
C ILE A 97 15.63 14.17 24.09
N LEU A 98 15.80 15.30 24.77
CA LEU A 98 15.70 16.61 24.11
C LEU A 98 16.80 16.79 23.05
N ALA A 99 18.01 16.28 23.30
CA ALA A 99 19.07 16.28 22.29
C ALA A 99 18.73 15.40 21.08
N ILE A 100 18.10 14.23 21.28
CA ILE A 100 17.61 13.37 20.20
C ILE A 100 16.51 14.07 19.40
N LEU A 101 15.52 14.67 20.08
CA LEU A 101 14.42 15.40 19.42
C LEU A 101 14.94 16.59 18.61
N SER A 102 15.92 17.33 19.13
CA SER A 102 16.54 18.44 18.39
C SER A 102 17.29 17.98 17.13
N LYS A 103 17.98 16.83 17.20
CA LYS A 103 18.62 16.22 16.02
C LYS A 103 17.58 15.77 15.01
N LEU A 104 16.54 15.08 15.46
CA LEU A 104 15.45 14.61 14.62
C LEU A 104 14.77 15.78 13.90
N ASP A 105 14.50 16.89 14.58
CA ASP A 105 13.92 18.10 13.98
C ASP A 105 14.75 18.62 12.81
N ARG A 106 16.08 18.77 13.01
CA ARG A 106 16.99 19.23 11.95
C ARG A 106 17.04 18.26 10.78
N THR A 107 17.04 16.95 11.05
CA THR A 107 17.04 15.94 10.00
C THR A 107 15.72 15.95 9.21
N LEU A 108 14.59 16.13 9.89
CA LEU A 108 13.27 16.27 9.25
C LEU A 108 13.22 17.49 8.34
N GLU A 109 13.59 18.68 8.83
CA GLU A 109 13.66 19.90 8.02
C GLU A 109 14.54 19.72 6.77
N SER A 110 15.73 19.15 6.95
CA SER A 110 16.66 18.90 5.84
C SER A 110 16.09 17.91 4.82
N THR A 111 15.38 16.88 5.30
CA THR A 111 14.72 15.88 4.46
C THR A 111 13.59 16.52 3.64
N LYS A 112 12.76 17.34 4.29
CA LYS A 112 11.66 18.08 3.65
C LYS A 112 12.16 19.03 2.57
N SER A 113 13.16 19.84 2.90
CA SER A 113 13.80 20.73 1.93
C SER A 113 14.33 19.95 0.73
N SER A 114 14.96 18.79 0.97
CA SER A 114 15.49 17.94 -0.09
C SER A 114 14.41 17.38 -1.03
N ILE A 115 13.27 16.92 -0.50
CA ILE A 115 12.19 16.40 -1.35
C ILE A 115 11.48 17.51 -2.14
N VAL A 116 11.39 18.73 -1.58
CA VAL A 116 10.89 19.90 -2.32
C VAL A 116 11.83 20.22 -3.49
N ILE A 117 13.15 20.23 -3.25
CA ILE A 117 14.15 20.45 -4.30
C ILE A 117 14.06 19.41 -5.41
N LEU A 118 13.89 18.14 -5.04
CA LEU A 118 13.81 17.04 -6.01
C LEU A 118 12.54 17.08 -6.85
N ALA A 119 11.38 17.36 -6.23
CA ALA A 119 10.08 17.22 -6.87
C ALA A 119 9.55 18.51 -7.50
N HIS A 120 9.87 19.68 -6.97
CA HIS A 120 9.19 20.93 -7.33
C HIS A 120 10.11 22.04 -7.83
N THR A 121 11.42 21.99 -7.57
CA THR A 121 12.30 23.07 -8.02
C THR A 121 12.63 22.96 -9.52
N SER A 122 12.44 24.07 -10.24
CA SER A 122 12.71 24.21 -11.68
C SER A 122 14.20 24.06 -12.04
N PRO A 123 14.54 23.59 -13.26
CA PRO A 123 13.64 22.98 -14.24
C PRO A 123 13.10 21.63 -13.79
N LEU A 124 11.80 21.44 -14.01
CA LEU A 124 11.12 20.15 -13.84
C LEU A 124 11.30 19.31 -15.12
N PRO A 125 11.64 18.02 -14.99
CA PRO A 125 11.71 17.16 -16.16
C PRO A 125 10.35 17.00 -16.85
N ASP A 126 10.34 17.08 -18.18
CA ASP A 126 9.20 16.60 -18.97
C ASP A 126 9.15 15.06 -18.86
N GLY A 127 8.09 14.55 -18.24
CA GLY A 127 7.91 13.11 -18.02
C GLY A 127 7.87 12.27 -19.31
N LYS A 128 7.67 12.89 -20.48
CA LYS A 128 7.73 12.23 -21.79
C LYS A 128 9.16 12.11 -22.32
N GLN A 129 10.08 12.96 -21.87
CA GLN A 129 11.42 13.12 -22.43
C GLN A 129 12.55 12.88 -21.42
N ASP A 130 12.23 12.54 -20.17
CA ASP A 130 13.19 12.38 -19.07
C ASP A 130 13.90 11.02 -18.97
N HIS A 131 13.79 10.16 -19.99
CA HIS A 131 14.38 8.81 -20.00
C HIS A 131 15.88 8.79 -19.67
N HIS A 132 16.62 9.85 -20.03
CA HIS A 132 18.06 10.00 -19.81
C HIS A 132 18.43 10.49 -18.39
N LEU A 133 17.47 10.93 -17.58
CA LEU A 133 17.73 11.51 -16.25
C LEU A 133 17.96 10.46 -15.15
N GLY A 134 17.81 9.17 -15.47
CA GLY A 134 18.10 8.07 -14.55
C GLY A 134 17.37 8.22 -13.21
N PRO A 135 18.06 8.43 -12.07
CA PRO A 135 17.42 8.56 -10.77
C PRO A 135 16.54 9.81 -10.61
N LEU A 136 16.73 10.82 -11.46
CA LEU A 136 16.10 12.15 -11.37
C LEU A 136 14.87 12.31 -12.27
N LYS A 137 14.39 11.21 -12.87
CA LYS A 137 13.09 11.17 -13.57
C LYS A 137 11.99 11.74 -12.68
N SER A 138 11.06 12.51 -13.27
CA SER A 138 9.99 13.19 -12.52
C SER A 138 9.15 12.21 -11.71
N PHE A 139 8.80 11.06 -12.29
CA PHE A 139 8.11 9.96 -11.61
C PHE A 139 8.88 9.51 -10.36
N ARG A 140 10.19 9.30 -10.48
CA ARG A 140 11.01 8.79 -9.37
C ARG A 140 11.13 9.79 -8.23
N CYS A 141 11.33 11.07 -8.56
CA CYS A 141 11.34 12.15 -7.57
C CYS A 141 9.99 12.25 -6.84
N SER A 142 8.88 12.18 -7.59
CA SER A 142 7.52 12.16 -7.03
C SER A 142 7.29 10.98 -6.08
N GLN A 143 7.66 9.75 -6.49
CA GLN A 143 7.52 8.58 -5.61
C GLN A 143 8.40 8.64 -4.36
N ILE A 144 9.62 9.18 -4.45
CA ILE A 144 10.48 9.39 -3.28
C ILE A 144 9.82 10.38 -2.32
N ARG A 145 9.25 11.48 -2.84
CA ARG A 145 8.50 12.44 -2.04
C ARG A 145 7.33 11.76 -1.33
N ILE A 146 6.47 11.02 -2.03
CA ILE A 146 5.31 10.34 -1.45
C ILE A 146 5.72 9.36 -0.33
N LYS A 147 6.78 8.57 -0.56
CA LYS A 147 7.28 7.62 0.45
C LYS A 147 7.79 8.33 1.71
N ILE A 148 8.51 9.43 1.55
CA ILE A 148 9.05 10.22 2.65
C ILE A 148 7.95 10.97 3.39
N GLN A 149 7.00 11.54 2.66
CA GLN A 149 5.82 12.18 3.22
C GLN A 149 5.05 11.19 4.10
N THR A 150 4.79 9.97 3.58
CA THR A 150 4.17 8.90 4.36
C THR A 150 4.99 8.53 5.61
N LEU A 151 6.32 8.44 5.50
CA LEU A 151 7.19 8.19 6.65
C LEU A 151 7.05 9.29 7.71
N ILE A 152 7.11 10.55 7.31
CA ILE A 152 7.06 11.70 8.22
C ILE A 152 5.66 11.80 8.86
N GLU A 153 4.63 11.97 8.03
CA GLU A 153 3.27 12.31 8.48
C GLU A 153 2.58 11.15 9.19
N VAL A 154 2.72 9.92 8.68
CA VAL A 154 1.97 8.77 9.22
C VAL A 154 2.77 8.00 10.28
N THR A 155 4.11 8.04 10.22
CA THR A 155 4.92 7.18 11.10
C THR A 155 5.66 7.99 12.16
N ILE A 156 6.42 9.02 11.76
CA ILE A 156 7.21 9.81 12.70
C ILE A 156 6.30 10.70 13.57
N ILE A 157 5.34 11.41 12.99
CA ILE A 157 4.42 12.24 13.77
C ILE A 157 3.61 11.38 14.75
N SER A 158 3.02 10.26 14.30
CA SER A 158 2.33 9.34 15.21
C SER A 158 3.25 8.80 16.31
N LEU A 159 4.51 8.47 16.00
CA LEU A 159 5.48 8.06 17.02
C LEU A 159 5.67 9.15 18.09
N LEU A 160 5.78 10.42 17.71
CA LEU A 160 5.92 11.54 18.64
C LEU A 160 4.66 11.71 19.51
N GLU A 161 3.47 11.55 18.92
CA GLU A 161 2.19 11.60 19.64
C GLU A 161 2.05 10.46 20.66
N PHE A 162 2.43 9.23 20.31
CA PHE A 162 2.40 8.11 21.26
C PHE A 162 3.45 8.27 22.36
N CYS A 163 4.62 8.83 22.06
CA CYS A 163 5.59 9.22 23.08
C CYS A 163 5.02 10.26 24.05
N ASP A 164 4.30 11.27 23.55
CA ASP A 164 3.61 12.26 24.38
C ASP A 164 2.56 11.59 25.28
N ARG A 165 1.73 10.70 24.73
CA ARG A 165 0.73 9.94 25.49
C ARG A 165 1.36 9.09 26.58
N LEU A 166 2.40 8.31 26.26
CA LEU A 166 3.14 7.50 27.23
C LEU A 166 3.60 8.36 28.41
N LEU A 167 4.28 9.47 28.14
CA LEU A 167 4.78 10.38 29.16
C LEU A 167 3.66 11.07 29.94
N GLY A 168 2.53 11.39 29.28
CA GLY A 168 1.33 11.90 29.91
C GLY A 168 0.73 10.91 30.92
N PHE A 169 0.62 9.64 30.54
CA PHE A 169 0.16 8.59 31.46
C PHE A 169 1.13 8.36 32.62
N CYS A 170 2.44 8.53 32.40
CA CYS A 170 3.42 8.50 33.48
C CYS A 170 3.21 9.63 34.49
N LEU A 171 2.88 10.84 34.04
CA LEU A 171 2.53 11.95 34.94
C LEU A 171 1.26 11.66 35.73
N LEU A 172 0.24 11.08 35.09
CA LEU A 172 -1.00 10.70 35.76
C LEU A 172 -0.75 9.61 36.82
N ALA A 173 0.08 8.62 36.52
CA ALA A 173 0.46 7.58 37.48
C ALA A 173 1.27 8.14 38.66
N ILE A 174 2.12 9.16 38.46
CA ILE A 174 2.82 9.85 39.57
C ILE A 174 1.85 10.60 40.48
N ALA A 175 0.80 11.18 39.92
CA ALA A 175 -0.15 12.02 40.66
C ALA A 175 -1.35 11.25 41.25
N SER A 176 -1.58 10.01 40.84
CA SER A 176 -2.75 9.21 41.22
C SER A 176 -2.53 8.39 42.49
N VAL A 177 -3.61 8.22 43.26
CA VAL A 177 -3.67 7.29 44.40
C VAL A 177 -3.71 5.84 43.91
N ASP A 178 -4.38 5.58 42.78
CA ASP A 178 -4.34 4.31 42.06
C ASP A 178 -3.68 4.51 40.68
N PRO A 179 -2.42 4.11 40.49
CA PRO A 179 -1.72 4.28 39.21
C PRO A 179 -2.09 3.21 38.18
N THR A 180 -2.84 2.16 38.55
CA THR A 180 -3.05 0.96 37.71
C THR A 180 -3.64 1.28 36.33
N PRO A 181 -4.69 2.11 36.20
CA PRO A 181 -5.25 2.44 34.88
C PRO A 181 -4.26 3.20 34.00
N ALA A 182 -3.54 4.16 34.57
CA ALA A 182 -2.55 4.95 33.85
C ALA A 182 -1.33 4.11 33.42
N LEU A 183 -0.89 3.17 34.24
CA LEU A 183 0.19 2.23 33.90
C LEU A 183 -0.22 1.28 32.76
N LYS A 184 -1.48 0.85 32.72
CA LYS A 184 -2.00 0.04 31.62
C LYS A 184 -1.96 0.81 30.29
N GLU A 185 -2.48 2.03 30.27
CA GLU A 185 -2.47 2.90 29.08
C GLU A 185 -1.04 3.27 28.63
N ALA A 186 -0.13 3.46 29.59
CA ALA A 186 1.30 3.64 29.31
C ALA A 186 1.88 2.40 28.61
N SER A 187 1.59 1.20 29.10
CA SER A 187 2.05 -0.06 28.48
C SER A 187 1.49 -0.26 27.08
N ASP A 188 0.22 0.06 26.84
CA ASP A 188 -0.39 -0.01 25.51
C ASP A 188 0.23 1.02 24.56
N SER A 189 0.49 2.25 25.03
CA SER A 189 1.23 3.26 24.26
C SER A 189 2.65 2.81 23.91
N GLU A 190 3.33 2.13 24.83
CA GLU A 190 4.67 1.56 24.60
C GLU A 190 4.66 0.48 23.52
N LYS A 191 3.66 -0.39 23.47
CA LYS A 191 3.50 -1.39 22.38
C LYS A 191 3.36 -0.69 21.02
N GLU A 192 2.51 0.33 20.94
CA GLU A 192 2.32 1.11 19.71
C GLU A 192 3.61 1.80 19.26
N ILE A 193 4.36 2.38 20.21
CA ILE A 193 5.68 2.98 19.93
C ILE A 193 6.62 1.96 19.28
N ARG A 194 6.72 0.73 19.81
CA ARG A 194 7.57 -0.32 19.22
C ARG A 194 7.16 -0.66 17.79
N ILE A 195 5.86 -0.79 17.54
CA ILE A 195 5.31 -1.07 16.21
C ILE A 195 5.69 0.05 15.25
N LEU A 196 5.50 1.31 15.64
CA LEU A 196 5.81 2.48 14.83
C LEU A 196 7.31 2.64 14.57
N ILE A 197 8.16 2.39 15.55
CA ILE A 197 9.63 2.38 15.34
C ILE A 197 10.00 1.29 14.33
N SER A 198 9.49 0.07 14.49
CA SER A 198 9.80 -0.99 13.54
C SER A 198 9.36 -0.63 12.13
N LYS A 199 8.11 -0.17 11.99
CA LYS A 199 7.55 0.30 10.72
C LYS A 199 8.37 1.45 10.13
N GLY A 200 8.81 2.40 10.94
CA GLY A 200 9.63 3.53 10.51
C GLY A 200 11.00 3.09 9.99
N ARG A 201 11.67 2.17 10.68
CA ARG A 201 12.94 1.58 10.23
C ARG A 201 12.77 0.84 8.90
N ASP A 202 11.72 0.04 8.78
CA ASP A 202 11.42 -0.73 7.57
C ASP A 202 11.09 0.20 6.39
N LEU A 203 10.27 1.23 6.60
CA LEU A 203 9.95 2.23 5.58
C LEU A 203 11.19 3.01 5.12
N ILE A 204 12.10 3.35 6.03
CA ILE A 204 13.37 3.98 5.70
C ILE A 204 14.22 3.08 4.81
N ASP A 205 14.44 1.82 5.24
CA ASP A 205 15.25 0.87 4.48
C ASP A 205 14.65 0.58 3.10
N GLN A 206 13.32 0.41 3.05
CA GLN A 206 12.58 0.23 1.80
C GLN A 206 12.70 1.45 0.89
N THR A 207 12.62 2.67 1.43
CA THR A 207 12.76 3.91 0.64
C THR A 207 14.17 4.04 0.06
N ILE A 208 15.20 3.76 0.87
CA ILE A 208 16.60 3.75 0.41
C ILE A 208 16.78 2.70 -0.69
N ALA A 209 16.32 1.47 -0.46
CA ALA A 209 16.43 0.37 -1.42
C ALA A 209 15.69 0.68 -2.72
N TRP A 210 14.42 1.12 -2.62
CA TRP A 210 13.57 1.48 -3.76
C TRP A 210 14.22 2.58 -4.60
N SER A 211 14.77 3.61 -3.96
CA SER A 211 15.41 4.71 -4.67
C SER A 211 16.57 4.26 -5.56
N ARG A 212 17.23 3.13 -5.24
CA ARG A 212 18.38 2.56 -5.97
C ARG A 212 17.97 1.60 -7.10
N LYS A 213 16.71 1.15 -7.15
CA LYS A 213 16.23 0.19 -8.15
C LYS A 213 16.24 0.80 -9.55
N SER A 214 16.59 0.01 -10.56
CA SER A 214 16.29 0.32 -11.96
C SER A 214 14.77 0.35 -12.19
N ASP A 215 14.36 0.93 -13.32
CA ASP A 215 12.94 1.05 -13.66
C ASP A 215 12.29 -0.33 -13.87
N TRP A 216 13.00 -1.27 -14.52
CA TRP A 216 12.55 -2.64 -14.65
C TRP A 216 12.42 -3.36 -13.30
N ALA A 217 13.31 -3.10 -12.35
CA ALA A 217 13.20 -3.69 -11.02
C ALA A 217 12.00 -3.16 -10.23
N ILE A 218 11.60 -1.90 -10.46
CA ILE A 218 10.36 -1.33 -9.89
C ILE A 218 9.14 -2.00 -10.53
N ILE A 219 9.08 -2.03 -11.87
CA ILE A 219 7.99 -2.67 -12.61
C ILE A 219 7.84 -4.15 -12.21
N GLN A 220 8.95 -4.88 -12.14
CA GLN A 220 8.97 -6.29 -11.75
C GLN A 220 8.42 -6.52 -10.34
N GLU A 221 8.81 -5.69 -9.37
CA GLU A 221 8.29 -5.78 -8.00
C GLU A 221 6.78 -5.57 -7.95
N ASP A 222 6.26 -4.55 -8.63
CA ASP A 222 4.83 -4.24 -8.67
C ASP A 222 4.05 -5.38 -9.37
N TRP A 223 4.57 -5.95 -10.46
CA TRP A 223 3.96 -7.09 -11.15
C TRP A 223 3.98 -8.40 -10.32
N LEU A 224 5.05 -8.62 -9.55
CA LEU A 224 5.13 -9.75 -8.63
C LEU A 224 4.14 -9.58 -7.46
N SER A 225 3.95 -8.35 -6.97
CA SER A 225 2.92 -8.02 -5.98
C SER A 225 1.51 -8.31 -6.52
N ALA A 226 1.21 -7.89 -7.75
CA ALA A 226 -0.04 -8.21 -8.43
C ALA A 226 -0.22 -9.74 -8.55
N THR A 227 0.83 -10.48 -8.90
CA THR A 227 0.82 -11.95 -8.96
C THR A 227 0.50 -12.58 -7.59
N GLY A 228 1.08 -12.05 -6.51
CA GLY A 228 0.77 -12.47 -5.15
C GLY A 228 -0.70 -12.27 -4.79
N THR A 229 -1.27 -11.13 -5.18
CA THR A 229 -2.70 -10.85 -5.02
C THR A 229 -3.56 -11.83 -5.82
N LEU A 230 -3.23 -12.07 -7.10
CA LEU A 230 -3.94 -13.03 -7.95
C LEU A 230 -3.90 -14.46 -7.39
N ASN A 231 -2.79 -14.88 -6.76
CA ASN A 231 -2.69 -16.19 -6.11
C ASN A 231 -3.65 -16.31 -4.91
N ARG A 232 -3.75 -15.28 -4.07
CA ARG A 232 -4.73 -15.25 -2.97
C ARG A 232 -6.17 -15.34 -3.50
N VAL A 233 -6.47 -14.58 -4.55
CA VAL A 233 -7.79 -14.64 -5.21
C VAL A 233 -8.11 -16.04 -5.75
N LEU A 234 -7.13 -16.71 -6.37
CA LEU A 234 -7.31 -18.09 -6.82
C LEU A 234 -7.60 -19.05 -5.67
N GLU A 235 -6.89 -18.90 -4.54
CA GLU A 235 -7.14 -19.71 -3.35
C GLU A 235 -8.55 -19.49 -2.81
N ASP A 236 -8.98 -18.24 -2.66
CA ASP A 236 -10.31 -17.87 -2.17
C ASP A 236 -11.43 -18.41 -3.06
N LEU A 237 -11.34 -18.18 -4.39
CA LEU A 237 -12.33 -18.66 -5.35
C LEU A 237 -12.36 -20.20 -5.42
N THR A 238 -11.20 -20.86 -5.31
CA THR A 238 -11.12 -22.32 -5.30
C THR A 238 -11.77 -22.89 -4.05
N ARG A 239 -11.58 -22.27 -2.89
CA ARG A 239 -12.28 -22.65 -1.64
C ARG A 239 -13.79 -22.49 -1.81
N LEU A 240 -14.24 -21.37 -2.37
CA LEU A 240 -15.66 -21.12 -2.62
C LEU A 240 -16.25 -22.18 -3.58
N ALA A 241 -15.57 -22.46 -4.69
CA ALA A 241 -16.00 -23.48 -5.64
C ALA A 241 -16.00 -24.90 -5.06
N ASN A 242 -15.13 -25.20 -4.09
CA ASN A 242 -15.07 -26.50 -3.43
C ASN A 242 -16.14 -26.70 -2.35
N LEU A 243 -16.58 -25.63 -1.67
CA LEU A 243 -17.69 -25.69 -0.70
C LEU A 243 -18.96 -26.28 -1.34
N ALA A 244 -19.18 -25.98 -2.62
CA ALA A 244 -20.28 -26.55 -3.40
C ALA A 244 -20.31 -28.08 -3.42
N ARG A 245 -19.14 -28.72 -3.54
CA ARG A 245 -19.05 -30.19 -3.63
C ARG A 245 -19.43 -30.86 -2.30
N GLN A 246 -19.28 -30.14 -1.18
CA GLN A 246 -19.59 -30.64 0.15
C GLN A 246 -21.07 -30.39 0.51
N THR A 247 -21.62 -29.24 0.15
CA THR A 247 -23.05 -28.92 0.39
C THR A 247 -24.00 -29.82 -0.43
N ILE A 248 -23.62 -30.17 -1.66
CA ILE A 248 -24.43 -31.06 -2.53
C ILE A 248 -24.45 -32.51 -2.02
N GLY A 249 -23.42 -32.94 -1.27
CA GLY A 249 -23.32 -34.31 -0.73
C GLY A 249 -24.01 -34.56 0.62
N SER A 250 -24.50 -33.52 1.30
CA SER A 250 -25.09 -33.63 2.65
C SER A 250 -26.61 -33.45 2.69
N THR A 251 -27.28 -33.41 1.53
CA THR A 251 -28.74 -33.29 1.49
C THR A 251 -29.38 -34.67 1.65
N ASP A 252 -29.21 -35.29 2.82
CA ASP A 252 -30.03 -36.41 3.26
C ASP A 252 -30.70 -36.04 4.59
N GLN A 253 -32.02 -35.87 4.49
CA GLN A 253 -33.05 -35.88 5.53
C GLN A 253 -33.27 -34.69 6.50
N ARG A 254 -34.57 -34.27 6.51
CA ARG A 254 -35.40 -33.64 7.59
C ARG A 254 -35.29 -32.11 7.73
N ASP A 255 -36.35 -31.29 7.76
CA ASP A 255 -37.81 -31.45 7.87
C ASP A 255 -38.53 -30.28 7.14
N LEU A 256 -39.75 -30.53 6.62
CA LEU A 256 -40.72 -29.53 6.14
C LEU A 256 -41.41 -28.87 7.37
N VAL A 257 -41.88 -27.62 7.45
CA VAL A 257 -42.74 -26.79 6.58
C VAL A 257 -42.61 -25.32 7.10
N GLU A 258 -42.80 -24.31 6.24
CA GLU A 258 -42.94 -22.84 6.50
C GLU A 258 -41.76 -21.88 6.16
N HIS A 259 -40.55 -22.35 5.85
CA HIS A 259 -39.43 -21.48 5.41
C HIS A 259 -38.89 -21.76 3.99
N THR A 260 -39.68 -22.43 3.16
CA THR A 260 -39.23 -23.01 1.88
C THR A 260 -38.75 -21.99 0.85
N ASP A 261 -39.42 -20.85 0.67
CA ASP A 261 -39.06 -19.91 -0.41
C ASP A 261 -37.77 -19.14 -0.13
N VAL A 262 -37.57 -18.69 1.12
CA VAL A 262 -36.33 -18.02 1.53
C VAL A 262 -35.16 -19.01 1.47
N GLN A 263 -35.34 -20.23 1.99
CA GLN A 263 -34.28 -21.23 2.00
C GLN A 263 -33.92 -21.74 0.59
N ASN A 264 -34.91 -21.87 -0.29
CA ASN A 264 -34.69 -22.17 -1.71
C ASN A 264 -33.98 -21.01 -2.42
N GLY A 265 -34.35 -19.75 -2.14
CA GLY A 265 -33.68 -18.56 -2.67
C GLY A 265 -32.23 -18.43 -2.23
N VAL A 266 -31.93 -18.77 -0.97
CA VAL A 266 -30.57 -18.80 -0.44
C VAL A 266 -29.74 -19.91 -1.07
N LYS A 267 -30.29 -21.13 -1.20
CA LYS A 267 -29.61 -22.24 -1.88
C LYS A 267 -29.31 -21.94 -3.34
N ALA A 268 -30.30 -21.41 -4.08
CA ALA A 268 -30.11 -20.98 -5.46
C ALA A 268 -29.05 -19.87 -5.57
N THR A 269 -29.02 -18.92 -4.61
CA THR A 269 -27.98 -17.90 -4.56
C THR A 269 -26.59 -18.51 -4.35
N GLN A 270 -26.46 -19.47 -3.44
CA GLN A 270 -25.20 -20.16 -3.19
C GLN A 270 -24.69 -20.90 -4.44
N GLU A 271 -25.58 -21.61 -5.14
CA GLU A 271 -25.25 -22.28 -6.40
C GLU A 271 -24.78 -21.29 -7.46
N ARG A 272 -25.44 -20.13 -7.58
CA ARG A 272 -25.02 -19.05 -8.50
C ARG A 272 -23.62 -18.51 -8.15
N MET A 273 -23.33 -18.26 -6.87
CA MET A 273 -22.02 -17.76 -6.43
C MET A 273 -20.89 -18.75 -6.74
N VAL A 274 -21.15 -20.05 -6.58
CA VAL A 274 -20.22 -21.12 -6.94
C VAL A 274 -19.93 -21.13 -8.44
N ILE A 275 -20.97 -21.06 -9.28
CA ILE A 275 -20.80 -21.06 -10.74
C ILE A 275 -20.02 -19.81 -11.17
N LEU A 276 -20.36 -18.63 -10.63
CA LEU A 276 -19.62 -17.39 -10.87
C LEU A 276 -18.14 -17.51 -10.48
N ALA A 277 -17.83 -18.04 -9.30
CA ALA A 277 -16.44 -18.26 -8.89
C ALA A 277 -15.72 -19.23 -9.84
N GLY A 278 -16.40 -20.29 -10.28
CA GLY A 278 -15.90 -21.23 -11.28
C GLY A 278 -15.50 -20.56 -12.60
N LEU A 279 -16.27 -19.57 -13.07
CA LEU A 279 -15.99 -18.82 -14.30
C LEU A 279 -14.94 -17.71 -14.13
N ILE A 280 -14.77 -17.14 -12.93
CA ILE A 280 -13.74 -16.13 -12.65
C ILE A 280 -12.35 -16.79 -12.52
N ILE A 281 -12.26 -18.02 -12.02
CA ILE A 281 -10.97 -18.75 -11.88
C ILE A 281 -10.15 -18.77 -13.18
N PRO A 282 -10.71 -19.16 -14.36
CA PRO A 282 -10.02 -19.07 -15.64
C PRO A 282 -9.48 -17.66 -15.93
N LEU A 283 -10.25 -16.61 -15.65
CA LEU A 283 -9.84 -15.23 -15.90
C LEU A 283 -8.63 -14.84 -15.06
N VAL A 284 -8.64 -15.16 -13.76
CA VAL A 284 -7.51 -14.91 -12.85
C VAL A 284 -6.26 -15.67 -13.32
N LYS A 285 -6.44 -16.90 -13.80
CA LYS A 285 -5.34 -17.68 -14.39
C LYS A 285 -4.78 -17.06 -15.66
N LEU A 286 -5.63 -16.55 -16.55
CA LEU A 286 -5.23 -15.89 -17.79
C LEU A 286 -4.41 -14.63 -17.50
N VAL A 287 -4.88 -13.77 -16.58
CA VAL A 287 -4.11 -12.59 -16.12
C VAL A 287 -2.77 -13.02 -15.55
N ARG A 288 -2.74 -14.04 -14.69
CA ARG A 288 -1.49 -14.56 -14.12
C ARG A 288 -0.53 -15.10 -15.19
N ILE A 289 -1.04 -15.79 -16.22
CA ILE A 289 -0.22 -16.26 -17.35
C ILE A 289 0.34 -15.07 -18.13
N PHE A 290 -0.48 -14.03 -18.35
CA PHE A 290 -0.05 -12.83 -19.05
C PHE A 290 1.09 -12.13 -18.32
N VAL A 291 0.93 -11.89 -17.01
CA VAL A 291 1.99 -11.30 -16.16
C VAL A 291 3.25 -12.15 -16.21
N ARG A 292 3.14 -13.48 -16.10
CA ARG A 292 4.31 -14.38 -16.17
C ARG A 292 5.01 -14.36 -17.52
N LYS A 293 4.27 -14.24 -18.62
CA LYS A 293 4.85 -14.10 -19.97
C LYS A 293 5.65 -12.80 -20.09
N LEU A 294 5.11 -11.69 -19.62
CA LEU A 294 5.79 -10.39 -19.64
C LEU A 294 7.00 -10.34 -18.70
N LEU A 295 6.87 -10.87 -17.47
CA LEU A 295 7.99 -11.00 -16.53
C LEU A 295 9.17 -11.78 -17.14
N ALA A 296 8.89 -12.84 -17.91
CA ALA A 296 9.93 -13.63 -18.57
C ALA A 296 10.65 -12.88 -19.71
N MET A 297 10.05 -11.80 -20.22
CA MET A 297 10.62 -10.94 -21.24
C MET A 297 11.47 -9.80 -20.67
N ILE A 298 11.36 -9.49 -19.36
CA ILE A 298 12.16 -8.45 -18.74
C ILE A 298 13.65 -8.81 -18.85
N PRO A 299 14.51 -7.90 -19.35
CA PRO A 299 15.94 -8.15 -19.45
C PRO A 299 16.53 -8.55 -18.10
N LYS A 300 17.33 -9.63 -18.06
CA LYS A 300 18.05 -10.08 -16.86
C LYS A 300 19.24 -9.19 -16.48
N LYS A 301 19.18 -7.90 -16.80
CA LYS A 301 20.22 -6.93 -16.47
C LYS A 301 20.32 -6.75 -14.94
N PRO A 302 21.48 -6.32 -14.43
CA PRO A 302 21.65 -6.05 -13.00
C PRO A 302 20.62 -5.03 -12.51
N ILE A 303 20.01 -5.31 -11.35
CA ILE A 303 18.95 -4.51 -10.70
C ILE A 303 19.33 -3.02 -10.56
N PHE A 304 20.62 -2.70 -10.53
CA PHE A 304 21.15 -1.35 -10.31
C PHE A 304 21.64 -0.62 -11.57
N HIS A 305 21.53 -1.21 -12.76
CA HIS A 305 21.84 -0.50 -13.99
C HIS A 305 20.62 0.33 -14.42
N MET A 306 20.72 1.65 -14.33
CA MET A 306 19.66 2.58 -14.74
C MET A 306 19.33 2.36 -16.22
N ASP A 307 18.04 2.25 -16.52
CA ASP A 307 17.56 2.08 -17.90
C ASP A 307 17.31 3.47 -18.50
N THR A 308 17.84 3.69 -19.71
CA THR A 308 17.70 4.96 -20.45
C THR A 308 16.56 4.93 -21.46
N THR A 309 15.77 3.85 -21.52
CA THR A 309 14.72 3.66 -22.53
C THR A 309 13.32 3.99 -22.00
N ILE A 310 13.08 3.83 -20.69
CA ILE A 310 11.78 4.10 -20.06
C ILE A 310 11.76 5.54 -19.54
N ASN A 311 10.79 6.35 -19.98
CA ASN A 311 10.52 7.68 -19.42
C ASN A 311 9.52 7.59 -18.23
N SER A 312 9.29 8.69 -17.53
CA SER A 312 8.36 8.73 -16.39
C SER A 312 6.92 8.36 -16.75
N GLU A 313 6.40 8.81 -17.89
CA GLU A 313 5.03 8.50 -18.33
C GLU A 313 4.85 6.98 -18.55
N ALA A 314 5.78 6.35 -19.25
CA ALA A 314 5.76 4.91 -19.47
C ALA A 314 5.93 4.13 -18.16
N LEU A 315 6.81 4.59 -17.27
CA LEU A 315 7.03 3.95 -15.97
C LEU A 315 5.77 3.97 -15.10
N GLU A 316 5.04 5.08 -15.09
CA GLU A 316 3.78 5.24 -14.37
C GLU A 316 2.69 4.30 -14.91
N ILE A 317 2.60 4.15 -16.24
CA ILE A 317 1.65 3.25 -16.89
C ILE A 317 1.99 1.79 -16.55
N PHE A 318 3.23 1.36 -16.78
CA PHE A 318 3.60 -0.06 -16.70
C PHE A 318 3.54 -0.62 -15.28
N ARG A 319 3.90 0.17 -14.27
CA ARG A 319 3.88 -0.29 -12.88
C ARG A 319 2.47 -0.62 -12.38
N GLY A 320 1.47 0.14 -12.82
CA GLY A 320 0.09 0.04 -12.35
C GLY A 320 -0.76 -0.95 -13.14
N GLU A 321 -0.28 -1.35 -14.33
CA GLU A 321 -1.01 -2.11 -15.33
C GLU A 321 -1.73 -3.35 -14.76
N PHE A 322 -1.05 -4.16 -13.95
CA PHE A 322 -1.63 -5.38 -13.37
C PHE A 322 -2.22 -5.21 -11.98
N GLN A 323 -1.83 -4.16 -11.26
CA GLN A 323 -2.29 -3.97 -9.89
C GLN A 323 -3.79 -3.64 -9.87
N SER A 324 -4.27 -2.80 -10.79
CA SER A 324 -5.70 -2.47 -10.91
C SER A 324 -6.55 -3.70 -11.24
N ILE A 325 -6.09 -4.53 -12.20
CA ILE A 325 -6.74 -5.80 -12.55
C ILE A 325 -6.83 -6.74 -11.33
N ALA A 326 -5.71 -6.93 -10.63
CA ALA A 326 -5.66 -7.81 -9.46
C ALA A 326 -6.58 -7.32 -8.34
N MET A 327 -6.66 -6.01 -8.11
CA MET A 327 -7.54 -5.41 -7.10
C MET A 327 -9.03 -5.57 -7.43
N VAL A 328 -9.42 -5.38 -8.70
CA VAL A 328 -10.81 -5.61 -9.13
C VAL A 328 -11.19 -7.08 -8.92
N LEU A 329 -10.34 -8.01 -9.33
CA LEU A 329 -10.56 -9.45 -9.11
C LEU A 329 -10.63 -9.82 -7.62
N ALA A 330 -9.80 -9.20 -6.78
CA ALA A 330 -9.84 -9.39 -5.33
C ALA A 330 -11.13 -8.88 -4.70
N ASN A 331 -11.59 -7.70 -5.13
CA ASN A 331 -12.86 -7.15 -4.69
C ASN A 331 -14.04 -8.03 -5.13
N SER A 332 -14.04 -8.53 -6.38
CA SER A 332 -15.05 -9.48 -6.85
C SER A 332 -15.06 -10.77 -6.02
N SER A 333 -13.90 -11.37 -5.76
CA SER A 333 -13.79 -12.57 -4.92
C SER A 333 -14.31 -12.35 -3.50
N ARG A 334 -13.91 -11.25 -2.86
CA ARG A 334 -14.37 -10.89 -1.51
C ARG A 334 -15.90 -10.73 -1.47
N ARG A 335 -16.49 -10.10 -2.48
CA ARG A 335 -17.95 -9.89 -2.55
C ARG A 335 -18.70 -11.21 -2.71
N LEU A 336 -18.25 -12.11 -3.60
CA LEU A 336 -18.83 -13.46 -3.72
C LEU A 336 -18.77 -14.21 -2.39
N HIS A 337 -17.64 -14.12 -1.69
CA HIS A 337 -17.48 -14.73 -0.38
C HIS A 337 -18.41 -14.13 0.69
N CYS A 338 -18.62 -12.80 0.70
CA CYS A 338 -19.55 -12.15 1.62
C CYS A 338 -20.99 -12.62 1.40
N ILE A 339 -21.47 -12.64 0.14
CA ILE A 339 -22.82 -13.10 -0.20
C ILE A 339 -23.00 -14.57 0.22
N GLN A 340 -22.01 -15.41 -0.09
CA GLN A 340 -22.01 -16.83 0.30
C GLN A 340 -22.08 -17.02 1.83
N ARG A 341 -21.27 -16.28 2.59
CA ARG A 341 -21.18 -16.41 4.05
C ARG A 341 -22.44 -15.91 4.76
N ASN A 342 -23.03 -14.83 4.27
CA ASN A 342 -24.19 -14.21 4.92
C ASN A 342 -25.49 -14.97 4.63
N GLY A 343 -25.48 -15.93 3.71
CA GLY A 343 -26.68 -16.70 3.34
C GLY A 343 -27.80 -15.78 2.84
N GLN A 344 -27.46 -14.69 2.16
CA GLN A 344 -28.43 -13.72 1.66
C GLN A 344 -28.92 -14.12 0.28
N ILE A 345 -30.18 -13.81 -0.02
CA ILE A 345 -30.71 -13.90 -1.39
C ILE A 345 -30.01 -12.81 -2.21
N MET A 346 -29.51 -13.17 -3.39
CA MET A 346 -28.85 -12.20 -4.29
C MET A 346 -29.86 -11.14 -4.72
N THR A 347 -29.55 -9.88 -4.42
CA THR A 347 -30.39 -8.75 -4.81
C THR A 347 -30.13 -8.34 -6.26
N ILE A 348 -31.05 -7.56 -6.83
CA ILE A 348 -30.86 -6.90 -8.12
C ILE A 348 -29.63 -5.98 -8.07
N GLY A 349 -29.41 -5.30 -6.93
CA GLY A 349 -28.22 -4.49 -6.68
C GLY A 349 -26.93 -5.29 -6.80
N ASP A 350 -26.87 -6.46 -6.13
CA ASP A 350 -25.70 -7.35 -6.19
C ASP A 350 -25.39 -7.79 -7.62
N ARG A 351 -26.44 -8.21 -8.35
CA ARG A 351 -26.32 -8.61 -9.76
C ARG A 351 -25.80 -7.48 -10.64
N ASN A 352 -26.35 -6.27 -10.49
CA ASN A 352 -25.96 -5.11 -11.28
C ASN A 352 -24.51 -4.70 -10.99
N GLU A 353 -24.09 -4.78 -9.74
CA GLU A 353 -22.71 -4.45 -9.35
C GLU A 353 -21.72 -5.52 -9.83
N ILE A 354 -22.08 -6.81 -9.80
CA ILE A 354 -21.28 -7.89 -10.39
C ILE A 354 -21.13 -7.66 -11.91
N ARG A 355 -22.24 -7.36 -12.61
CA ARG A 355 -22.22 -7.05 -14.04
C ARG A 355 -21.32 -5.84 -14.36
N GLY A 356 -21.47 -4.75 -13.60
CA GLY A 356 -20.64 -3.56 -13.75
C GLY A 356 -19.15 -3.86 -13.54
N GLY A 357 -18.82 -4.70 -12.55
CA GLY A 357 -17.45 -5.15 -12.30
C GLY A 357 -16.87 -5.98 -13.45
N VAL A 358 -17.66 -6.86 -14.07
CA VAL A 358 -17.24 -7.67 -15.23
C VAL A 358 -16.96 -6.80 -16.45
N GLU A 359 -17.86 -5.86 -16.78
CA GLU A 359 -17.65 -4.96 -17.92
C GLU A 359 -16.47 -4.01 -17.68
N TYR A 360 -16.29 -3.51 -16.46
CA TYR A 360 -15.12 -2.70 -16.10
C TYR A 360 -13.82 -3.50 -16.25
N LEU A 361 -13.79 -4.74 -15.77
CA LEU A 361 -12.62 -5.62 -15.89
C LEU A 361 -12.29 -5.93 -17.35
N LYS A 362 -13.29 -6.16 -18.19
CA LYS A 362 -13.14 -6.37 -19.64
C LYS A 362 -12.48 -5.18 -20.31
N GLU A 363 -12.91 -3.97 -19.99
CA GLU A 363 -12.31 -2.74 -20.53
C GLU A 363 -10.87 -2.56 -20.04
N MET A 364 -10.60 -2.80 -18.76
CA MET A 364 -9.23 -2.73 -18.23
C MET A 364 -8.30 -3.75 -18.92
N MET A 365 -8.78 -4.97 -19.14
CA MET A 365 -7.99 -6.01 -19.80
C MET A 365 -7.70 -5.65 -21.26
N ARG A 366 -8.65 -5.05 -21.97
CA ARG A 366 -8.43 -4.50 -23.33
C ARG A 366 -7.43 -3.36 -23.36
N SER A 367 -7.55 -2.40 -22.45
CA SER A 367 -6.61 -1.28 -22.33
C SER A 367 -5.19 -1.76 -22.04
N THR A 368 -5.05 -2.68 -21.09
CA THR A 368 -3.79 -3.39 -20.76
C THR A 368 -3.24 -4.12 -21.98
N ALA A 369 -4.10 -4.81 -22.74
CA ALA A 369 -3.74 -5.45 -23.99
C ALA A 369 -3.11 -4.48 -25.00
N ILE A 370 -3.76 -3.33 -25.21
CA ILE A 370 -3.30 -2.31 -26.14
C ILE A 370 -1.96 -1.75 -25.67
N ILE A 371 -1.87 -1.29 -24.42
CA ILE A 371 -0.65 -0.73 -23.83
C ILE A 371 0.53 -1.72 -23.94
N SER A 372 0.27 -2.98 -23.59
CA SER A 372 1.26 -4.04 -23.66
C SER A 372 1.77 -4.26 -25.08
N THR A 373 0.89 -4.26 -26.09
CA THR A 373 1.28 -4.53 -27.49
C THR A 373 1.89 -3.33 -28.20
N SER A 374 1.40 -2.11 -27.94
CA SER A 374 1.86 -0.89 -28.60
C SER A 374 3.11 -0.28 -27.97
N HIS A 375 3.31 -0.45 -26.66
CA HIS A 375 4.38 0.23 -25.92
C HIS A 375 5.32 -0.76 -25.22
N LEU A 376 4.80 -1.69 -24.43
CA LEU A 376 5.63 -2.54 -23.57
C LEU A 376 6.44 -3.60 -24.34
N ILE A 377 5.79 -4.39 -25.21
CA ILE A 377 6.43 -5.46 -25.98
C ILE A 377 7.55 -4.89 -26.88
N PRO A 378 7.36 -3.78 -27.63
CA PRO A 378 8.44 -3.16 -28.39
C PRO A 378 9.64 -2.74 -27.54
N LEU A 379 9.42 -2.22 -26.33
CA LEU A 379 10.51 -1.87 -25.40
C LEU A 379 11.27 -3.10 -24.90
N LEU A 380 10.55 -4.17 -24.58
CA LEU A 380 11.12 -5.45 -24.17
C LEU A 380 11.91 -6.13 -25.29
N HIS A 381 11.48 -5.98 -26.55
CA HIS A 381 12.15 -6.57 -27.73
C HIS A 381 13.44 -5.83 -28.14
N ARG A 382 13.57 -4.54 -27.77
CA ARG A 382 14.77 -3.74 -28.05
C ARG A 382 15.97 -4.15 -27.19
N GLY A 383 15.73 -4.81 -26.06
CA GLY A 383 16.79 -5.52 -25.34
C GLY A 383 17.15 -6.77 -26.13
N GLU A 384 18.32 -6.79 -26.77
CA GLU A 384 18.96 -8.07 -27.12
C GLU A 384 18.85 -9.00 -25.90
N TYR A 385 18.57 -10.28 -26.14
CA TYR A 385 18.42 -11.34 -25.13
C TYR A 385 17.02 -11.51 -24.48
N ALA A 386 16.06 -11.99 -25.27
CA ALA A 386 15.20 -13.09 -24.83
C ALA A 386 14.80 -13.97 -26.04
N ARG A 387 15.38 -15.18 -26.12
CA ARG A 387 14.80 -16.28 -26.91
C ARG A 387 13.46 -16.65 -26.27
N SER A 388 12.39 -15.96 -26.63
CA SER A 388 11.03 -16.48 -26.43
C SER A 388 10.78 -17.54 -27.50
N GLU A 389 10.44 -18.76 -27.10
CA GLU A 389 10.11 -19.87 -28.03
C GLU A 389 8.89 -19.57 -28.91
N SER A 390 8.09 -18.55 -28.58
CA SER A 390 6.95 -18.12 -29.38
C SER A 390 6.89 -16.60 -29.56
N ASP A 391 6.44 -16.17 -30.75
CA ASP A 391 6.21 -14.77 -31.12
C ASP A 391 5.25 -14.11 -30.10
N PRO A 392 5.65 -12.99 -29.47
CA PRO A 392 4.81 -12.16 -28.60
C PRO A 392 3.41 -11.92 -29.13
N LYS A 393 3.27 -11.67 -30.42
CA LYS A 393 1.97 -11.41 -31.06
C LYS A 393 1.09 -12.66 -31.06
N VAL A 394 1.68 -13.83 -31.30
CA VAL A 394 0.94 -15.10 -31.42
C VAL A 394 0.36 -15.52 -30.09
N TRP A 395 1.15 -15.57 -29.01
CA TRP A 395 0.60 -15.99 -27.72
C TRP A 395 -0.34 -14.96 -27.12
N PHE A 396 -0.15 -13.67 -27.44
CA PHE A 396 -1.06 -12.62 -27.00
C PHE A 396 -2.45 -12.75 -27.64
N LEU A 397 -2.53 -12.97 -28.95
CA LEU A 397 -3.81 -13.23 -29.65
C LEU A 397 -4.55 -14.44 -29.06
N VAL A 398 -3.82 -15.47 -28.64
CA VAL A 398 -4.40 -16.65 -27.97
C VAL A 398 -4.97 -16.28 -26.60
N LEU A 399 -4.27 -15.46 -25.81
CA LEU A 399 -4.77 -14.98 -24.53
C LEU A 399 -6.01 -14.10 -24.69
N GLU A 400 -6.00 -13.21 -25.68
CA GLU A 400 -7.11 -12.30 -25.98
C GLU A 400 -8.38 -13.07 -26.33
N LYS A 401 -8.29 -14.00 -27.28
CA LYS A 401 -9.41 -14.88 -27.62
C LYS A 401 -9.91 -15.68 -26.41
N SER A 402 -8.99 -16.11 -25.53
CA SER A 402 -9.32 -16.90 -24.34
C SER A 402 -10.09 -16.07 -23.32
N TRP A 403 -9.66 -14.85 -23.01
CA TRP A 403 -10.39 -14.01 -22.06
C TRP A 403 -11.74 -13.56 -22.63
N ASP A 404 -11.85 -13.33 -23.94
CA ASP A 404 -13.11 -12.88 -24.56
C ASP A 404 -14.19 -13.96 -24.44
N THR A 405 -13.78 -15.22 -24.63
CA THR A 405 -14.65 -16.38 -24.42
C THR A 405 -15.15 -16.45 -22.98
N VAL A 406 -14.27 -16.20 -22.01
CA VAL A 406 -14.65 -16.18 -20.58
C VAL A 406 -15.59 -15.03 -20.27
N PHE A 407 -15.36 -13.83 -20.83
CA PHE A 407 -16.24 -12.68 -20.64
C PHE A 407 -17.63 -12.91 -21.22
N VAL A 408 -17.75 -13.49 -22.42
CA VAL A 408 -19.05 -13.87 -22.99
C VAL A 408 -19.80 -14.82 -22.06
N GLY A 409 -19.14 -15.89 -21.59
CA GLY A 409 -19.76 -16.83 -20.66
C GLY A 409 -20.18 -16.20 -19.32
N LEU A 410 -19.40 -15.26 -18.79
CA LEU A 410 -19.76 -14.51 -17.57
C LEU A 410 -20.97 -13.61 -17.81
N SER A 411 -20.99 -12.85 -18.90
CA SER A 411 -22.10 -11.94 -19.23
C SER A 411 -23.40 -12.70 -19.50
N ASP A 412 -23.34 -13.84 -20.20
CA ASP A 412 -24.49 -14.71 -20.45
C ASP A 412 -25.06 -15.27 -19.14
N LEU A 413 -24.17 -15.77 -18.26
CA LEU A 413 -24.58 -16.30 -16.96
C LEU A 413 -25.23 -15.23 -16.07
N ILE A 414 -24.64 -14.05 -15.97
CA ILE A 414 -25.20 -12.94 -15.18
C ILE A 414 -26.54 -12.49 -15.77
N SER A 415 -26.70 -12.56 -17.09
CA SER A 415 -27.94 -12.24 -17.79
C SER A 415 -29.05 -13.28 -17.53
N SER A 416 -28.69 -14.55 -17.31
CA SER A 416 -29.62 -15.64 -17.02
C SER A 416 -30.26 -15.60 -15.62
N TYR A 417 -29.73 -14.80 -14.69
CA TYR A 417 -30.29 -14.72 -13.34
C TYR A 417 -31.59 -13.90 -13.32
N ASP A 418 -32.74 -14.58 -13.22
CA ASP A 418 -34.06 -13.96 -13.16
C ASP A 418 -34.23 -12.97 -12.00
N VAL A 419 -34.95 -11.89 -12.31
CA VAL A 419 -35.37 -10.83 -11.38
C VAL A 419 -36.61 -11.33 -10.65
N GLY A 420 -36.47 -11.78 -9.40
CA GLY A 420 -37.63 -12.02 -8.54
C GLY A 420 -38.35 -10.69 -8.29
N PRO A 421 -39.70 -10.66 -8.29
CA PRO A 421 -40.44 -9.42 -8.06
C PRO A 421 -40.05 -8.84 -6.69
N GLU A 422 -39.85 -7.53 -6.65
CA GLU A 422 -39.74 -6.79 -5.40
C GLU A 422 -40.95 -7.17 -4.52
N LEU A 423 -40.70 -7.85 -3.40
CA LEU A 423 -41.66 -7.84 -2.31
C LEU A 423 -41.69 -6.39 -1.80
N GLN A 424 -42.54 -5.59 -2.43
CA GLN A 424 -43.05 -4.37 -1.84
C GLN A 424 -43.70 -4.78 -0.53
N LEU A 425 -42.96 -4.63 0.58
CA LEU A 425 -43.57 -4.52 1.89
C LEU A 425 -44.43 -3.26 1.84
N GLU A 426 -45.68 -3.42 1.44
CA GLU A 426 -46.74 -2.47 1.76
C GLU A 426 -46.66 -2.24 3.27
N ARG A 427 -46.23 -1.04 3.66
CA ARG A 427 -46.58 -0.50 4.96
C ARG A 427 -48.09 -0.31 4.93
N GLU A 428 -48.81 -1.23 5.56
CA GLU A 428 -50.12 -0.88 6.11
C GLU A 428 -49.90 0.09 7.27
N ASP A 429 -50.79 1.09 7.30
CA ASP A 429 -50.75 2.33 8.08
C ASP A 429 -50.61 2.20 9.61
#